data_AF-A0A352A5K5-F1
#
_entry.id   AF-A0A352A5K5-F1
#
_cell.length_a   1.000
_cell.length_b   1.000
_cell.length_c   1.000
_cell.angle_alpha   90.00
_cell.angle_beta   90.00
_cell.angle_gamma   90.00
#
_symmetry.space_group_name_H-M   'P 1'
#
loop_
_entity.id
_entity.type
_entity.pdbx_description
1 polymer ?
#
loop_
_entity_poly.entity_id
_entity_poly.type
_entity_poly.pdbx_seq_one_letter_code
_entity_poly.pdbx_strand_id
1 'polypeptide(L)'
;MNRLLYPISEEVFKQNVKIHFDNINEGFSRFKHDMLEGKTEDELIEYMQNAYDENGFDNFYIDLYLNRIDEANEDKFISMLCNEDKKIYEAIKKEYDTSTIYYKVDKNLIPFMTRLNTREILFTTIYLTKFPKTIWGNYNMRFPVFYE
;
A
#
# COMPACT_ATOMS: atom_id res chain seq x y z
N MET A 1 1.16 20.75 8.02
CA MET A 1 1.12 19.27 7.97
C MET A 1 2.36 18.81 7.24
N ASN A 2 3.00 17.75 7.74
CA ASN A 2 4.07 17.10 6.99
C ASN A 2 3.45 16.37 5.79
N ARG A 3 4.18 16.33 4.68
CA ARG A 3 3.79 15.58 3.48
C ARG A 3 3.68 14.10 3.82
N LEU A 4 2.61 13.44 3.39
CA LEU A 4 2.33 12.04 3.71
C LEU A 4 2.68 11.09 2.56
N LEU A 5 2.68 11.59 1.32
CA LEU A 5 2.83 10.82 0.10
C LEU A 5 3.94 11.41 -0.78
N TYR A 6 4.92 10.58 -1.16
CA TYR A 6 6.12 10.99 -1.90
C TYR A 6 6.21 10.19 -3.20
N PRO A 7 5.85 10.76 -4.37
CA PRO A 7 5.82 10.05 -5.65
C PRO A 7 7.23 9.65 -6.07
N ILE A 8 7.32 8.48 -6.69
CA ILE A 8 8.56 7.89 -7.19
C ILE A 8 8.32 7.41 -8.61
N SER A 9 9.28 7.62 -9.50
CA SER A 9 9.16 7.11 -10.88
C SER A 9 9.22 5.58 -10.90
N GLU A 10 8.62 4.98 -11.92
CA GLU A 10 8.65 3.53 -12.10
C GLU A 10 10.08 3.00 -12.27
N GLU A 11 10.98 3.76 -12.91
CA GLU A 11 12.39 3.38 -13.04
C GLU A 11 13.08 3.29 -11.69
N VAL A 12 12.87 4.28 -10.81
CA VAL A 12 13.43 4.27 -9.46
C VAL A 12 12.83 3.13 -8.65
N PHE A 13 11.52 2.89 -8.76
CA PHE A 13 10.87 1.76 -8.10
C PHE A 13 11.50 0.42 -8.52
N LYS A 14 11.57 0.14 -9.84
CA LYS A 14 12.11 -1.11 -10.38
C LYS A 14 13.60 -1.32 -10.09
N GLN A 15 14.37 -0.24 -9.91
CA GLN A 15 15.77 -0.33 -9.50
C GLN A 15 15.96 -0.73 -8.03
N ASN A 16 15.02 -0.35 -7.15
CA ASN A 16 15.17 -0.52 -5.70
C ASN A 16 14.37 -1.71 -5.15
N VAL A 17 13.23 -2.04 -5.76
CA VAL A 17 12.35 -3.12 -5.32
C VAL A 17 12.66 -4.39 -6.10
N LYS A 18 13.15 -5.42 -5.41
CA LYS A 18 13.50 -6.71 -6.02
C LYS A 18 12.30 -7.63 -6.25
N ILE A 19 11.38 -7.65 -5.29
CA ILE A 19 10.22 -8.54 -5.30
C ILE A 19 9.03 -7.75 -5.83
N HIS A 20 8.86 -7.72 -7.14
CA HIS A 20 7.69 -7.12 -7.77
C HIS A 20 7.29 -7.96 -8.98
N PHE A 21 6.00 -7.85 -9.32
CA PHE A 21 5.36 -8.62 -10.38
C PHE A 21 4.04 -7.95 -10.72
N ASP A 22 3.57 -8.16 -11.95
CA ASP A 22 2.39 -7.43 -12.46
C ASP A 22 1.09 -8.18 -12.13
N ASN A 23 1.18 -9.48 -11.87
CA ASN A 23 0.04 -10.31 -11.51
C ASN A 23 0.39 -11.27 -10.38
N ILE A 24 -0.60 -11.58 -9.56
CA ILE A 24 -0.40 -12.41 -8.36
C ILE A 24 0.07 -13.85 -8.67
N ASN A 25 -0.32 -14.42 -9.81
CA ASN A 25 0.08 -15.78 -10.19
C ASN A 25 1.58 -15.85 -10.46
N GLU A 26 2.14 -14.80 -11.06
CA GLU A 26 3.58 -14.64 -11.22
C GLU A 26 4.28 -14.64 -9.87
N GLY A 27 3.75 -13.89 -8.90
CA GLY A 27 4.24 -13.90 -7.51
C GLY A 27 4.32 -15.31 -6.92
N PHE A 28 3.22 -16.07 -6.98
CA PHE A 28 3.16 -17.45 -6.47
C PHE A 28 4.10 -18.41 -7.20
N SER A 29 4.39 -18.17 -8.47
CA SER A 29 5.27 -19.02 -9.27
C SER A 29 6.77 -18.73 -9.06
N ARG A 30 7.13 -17.48 -8.74
CA ARG A 30 8.53 -17.01 -8.72
C ARG A 30 9.12 -16.92 -7.33
N PHE A 31 8.31 -16.70 -6.30
CA PHE A 31 8.78 -16.41 -4.95
C PHE A 31 8.24 -17.41 -3.93
N LYS A 32 8.98 -17.57 -2.82
CA LYS A 32 8.40 -18.19 -1.63
C LYS A 32 7.31 -17.27 -1.10
N HIS A 33 6.31 -17.87 -0.49
CA HIS A 33 5.19 -17.11 0.03
C HIS A 33 4.64 -17.73 1.31
N ASP A 34 4.17 -16.84 2.17
CA ASP A 34 3.31 -17.15 3.30
C ASP A 34 1.98 -16.40 3.15
N MET A 35 1.01 -16.76 3.97
CA MET A 35 -0.26 -16.06 4.06
C MET A 35 -0.39 -15.39 5.42
N LEU A 36 -0.50 -14.06 5.42
CA LEU A 36 -0.88 -13.31 6.60
C LEU A 36 -2.41 -13.32 6.69
N GLU A 37 -2.94 -14.12 7.59
CA GLU A 37 -4.38 -14.35 7.78
C GLU A 37 -4.74 -14.54 9.26
N GLY A 38 -6.03 -14.55 9.58
CA GLY A 38 -6.51 -14.75 10.96
C GLY A 38 -6.27 -13.55 11.89
N LYS A 39 -6.07 -12.35 11.33
CA LYS A 39 -5.86 -11.10 12.06
C LYS A 39 -7.05 -10.16 11.89
N THR A 40 -7.32 -9.39 12.92
CA THR A 40 -8.23 -8.24 12.89
C THR A 40 -7.60 -7.08 12.08
N GLU A 41 -8.43 -6.10 11.71
CA GLU A 41 -7.95 -4.88 11.03
C GLU A 41 -6.89 -4.14 11.85
N ASP A 42 -7.07 -4.02 13.17
CA ASP A 42 -6.12 -3.33 14.05
C ASP A 42 -4.78 -4.08 14.15
N GLU A 43 -4.80 -5.42 14.26
CA GLU A 43 -3.58 -6.24 14.26
C GLU A 43 -2.83 -6.18 12.92
N LEU A 44 -3.55 -6.03 11.81
CA LEU A 44 -2.94 -5.82 10.50
C LEU A 44 -2.31 -4.43 10.41
N ILE A 45 -2.98 -3.39 10.92
CA ILE A 45 -2.41 -2.03 10.99
C ILE A 45 -1.11 -2.05 11.80
N GLU A 46 -1.14 -2.68 12.98
CA GLU A 46 0.05 -2.83 13.82
C GLU A 46 1.17 -3.60 13.10
N TYR A 47 0.82 -4.70 12.41
CA TYR A 47 1.79 -5.45 11.61
C TYR A 47 2.46 -4.59 10.54
N MET A 48 1.68 -3.82 9.77
CA MET A 48 2.24 -2.96 8.72
C MET A 48 3.09 -1.82 9.31
N GLN A 49 2.70 -1.27 10.45
CA GLN A 49 3.46 -0.24 11.16
C GLN A 49 4.79 -0.77 11.70
N ASN A 50 4.80 -1.98 12.26
CA ASN A 50 6.03 -2.64 12.70
C ASN A 50 6.95 -2.93 11.50
N ALA A 51 6.40 -3.39 10.37
CA ALA A 51 7.16 -3.57 9.12
C ALA A 51 7.81 -2.26 8.65
N TYR A 52 7.10 -1.14 8.79
CA TYR A 52 7.64 0.19 8.51
C TYR A 52 8.76 0.57 9.47
N ASP A 53 8.60 0.36 10.77
CA ASP A 53 9.64 0.69 11.76
C ASP A 53 10.93 -0.13 11.53
N GLU A 54 10.79 -1.39 11.16
CA GLU A 54 11.92 -2.28 10.85
C GLU A 54 12.67 -1.84 9.58
N ASN A 55 11.94 -1.42 8.54
CA ASN A 55 12.51 -1.05 7.23
C ASN A 55 12.98 0.40 7.15
N GLY A 56 12.24 1.31 7.78
CA GLY A 56 12.38 2.75 7.67
C GLY A 56 11.80 3.32 6.36
N PHE A 57 11.58 4.63 6.36
CA PHE A 57 11.01 5.40 5.24
C PHE A 57 11.66 5.08 3.89
N ASP A 58 12.98 5.00 3.85
CA ASP A 58 13.70 4.81 2.58
C ASP A 58 13.55 3.43 1.95
N ASN A 59 13.07 2.46 2.73
CA ASN A 59 12.96 1.07 2.31
C ASN A 59 11.51 0.57 2.27
N PHE A 60 10.54 1.49 2.39
CA PHE A 60 9.11 1.19 2.41
C PHE A 60 8.41 1.90 1.24
N TYR A 61 7.99 1.12 0.26
CA TYR A 61 7.32 1.60 -0.94
C TYR A 61 5.92 1.02 -1.01
N ILE A 62 5.01 1.72 -1.68
CA ILE A 62 3.68 1.20 -2.00
C ILE A 62 3.33 1.48 -3.46
N ASP A 63 2.38 0.72 -4.00
CA ASP A 63 1.55 1.21 -5.10
C ASP A 63 0.24 1.82 -4.57
N LEU A 64 -0.26 2.87 -5.20
CA LEU A 64 -1.50 3.54 -4.80
C LEU A 64 -2.18 4.16 -6.01
N TYR A 65 -3.41 3.72 -6.28
CA TYR A 65 -4.16 4.06 -7.50
C TYR A 65 -5.21 5.15 -7.27
N LEU A 66 -5.09 5.95 -6.20
CA LEU A 66 -6.06 7.02 -5.90
C LEU A 66 -6.09 8.10 -7.00
N ASN A 67 -4.95 8.35 -7.64
CA ASN A 67 -4.84 9.25 -8.79
C ASN A 67 -5.52 8.71 -10.07
N ARG A 68 -6.03 7.47 -10.05
CA ARG A 68 -6.77 6.84 -11.17
C ARG A 68 -8.28 6.79 -10.92
N ILE A 69 -8.76 7.25 -9.77
CA ILE A 69 -10.19 7.39 -9.50
C ILE A 69 -10.68 8.62 -10.26
N ASP A 70 -11.64 8.42 -11.17
CA ASP A 70 -12.24 9.52 -11.92
C ASP A 70 -13.21 10.33 -11.03
N GLU A 71 -13.53 11.56 -11.46
CA GLU A 71 -14.45 12.44 -10.73
C GLU A 71 -15.83 11.79 -10.54
N ALA A 72 -16.27 10.95 -11.47
CA ALA A 72 -17.57 10.28 -11.43
C ALA A 72 -17.65 9.21 -10.32
N ASN A 73 -16.53 8.55 -9.99
CA ASN A 73 -16.45 7.53 -8.97
C ASN A 73 -15.88 8.05 -7.64
N GLU A 74 -15.38 9.29 -7.59
CA GLU A 74 -14.79 9.88 -6.39
C GLU A 74 -15.79 9.94 -5.23
N ASP A 75 -17.02 10.41 -5.46
CA ASP A 75 -18.06 10.48 -4.41
C ASP A 75 -18.37 9.09 -3.83
N LYS A 76 -18.41 8.08 -4.70
CA LYS A 76 -18.62 6.68 -4.30
C LYS A 76 -17.46 6.18 -3.45
N PHE A 77 -16.22 6.43 -3.87
CA PHE A 77 -15.03 6.08 -3.10
C PHE A 77 -15.05 6.75 -1.72
N ILE A 78 -15.27 8.07 -1.65
CA ILE A 78 -15.34 8.83 -0.39
C ILE A 78 -16.45 8.28 0.51
N SER A 79 -17.59 7.86 -0.04
CA SER A 79 -18.70 7.29 0.74
C SER A 79 -18.33 5.99 1.47
N MET A 80 -17.35 5.24 0.97
CA MET A 80 -16.87 3.98 1.55
C MET A 80 -15.86 4.21 2.70
N LEU A 81 -15.30 5.42 2.82
CA LEU A 81 -14.33 5.77 3.85
C LEU A 81 -14.98 6.13 5.19
N CYS A 82 -14.29 5.83 6.29
CA CYS A 82 -14.68 6.36 7.60
C CYS A 82 -14.29 7.84 7.73
N ASN A 83 -14.80 8.54 8.76
CA ASN A 83 -14.55 9.97 8.95
C ASN A 83 -13.06 10.34 9.12
N GLU A 84 -12.25 9.44 9.67
CA GLU A 84 -10.80 9.63 9.78
C GLU A 84 -10.14 9.51 8.40
N ASP A 85 -10.46 8.44 7.66
CA ASP A 85 -9.92 8.18 6.32
C ASP A 85 -10.30 9.26 5.31
N LYS A 86 -11.51 9.84 5.42
CA LYS A 86 -11.91 11.01 4.61
C LYS A 86 -10.97 12.19 4.79
N LYS A 87 -10.56 12.48 6.04
CA LYS A 87 -9.62 13.57 6.32
C LYS A 87 -8.23 13.29 5.76
N ILE A 88 -7.77 12.04 5.86
CA ILE A 88 -6.50 11.61 5.27
C ILE A 88 -6.55 11.73 3.75
N TYR A 89 -7.61 11.25 3.11
CA TYR A 89 -7.82 11.37 1.67
C TYR A 89 -7.74 12.82 1.20
N GLU A 90 -8.49 13.73 1.83
CA GLU A 90 -8.46 15.17 1.50
C GLU A 90 -7.06 15.79 1.67
N ALA A 91 -6.29 15.32 2.66
CA ALA A 91 -4.94 15.79 2.89
C ALA A 91 -3.96 15.36 1.79
N ILE A 92 -4.05 14.11 1.34
CA ILE A 92 -3.13 13.54 0.34
C ILE A 92 -3.57 13.81 -1.10
N LYS A 93 -4.82 14.21 -1.34
CA LYS A 93 -5.37 14.47 -2.69
C LYS A 93 -4.52 15.45 -3.50
N LYS A 94 -3.94 16.44 -2.83
CA LYS A 94 -3.06 17.46 -3.46
C LYS A 94 -1.63 16.96 -3.70
N GLU A 95 -1.26 15.80 -3.14
CA GLU A 95 0.07 15.22 -3.23
C GLU A 95 0.18 14.15 -4.33
N TYR A 96 -0.95 13.81 -4.99
CA TYR A 96 -0.99 12.86 -6.10
C TYR A 96 -0.18 13.36 -7.29
N ASP A 97 0.52 12.42 -7.91
CA ASP A 97 1.18 12.61 -9.19
C ASP A 97 0.52 11.69 -10.21
N THR A 98 0.00 12.23 -11.31
CA THR A 98 -0.70 11.44 -12.33
C THR A 98 0.23 10.61 -13.21
N SER A 99 1.55 10.84 -13.12
CA SER A 99 2.59 10.12 -13.87
C SER A 99 3.03 8.81 -13.23
N THR A 100 2.74 8.58 -11.94
CA THR A 100 3.16 7.37 -11.23
C THR A 100 2.06 6.81 -10.33
N ILE A 101 2.21 5.54 -9.98
CA ILE A 101 1.42 4.87 -8.95
C ILE A 101 2.29 4.49 -7.75
N TYR A 102 3.60 4.71 -7.81
CA TYR A 102 4.55 4.27 -6.78
C TYR A 102 4.92 5.43 -5.86
N TYR A 103 4.91 5.14 -4.56
CA TYR A 103 5.14 6.14 -3.53
C TYR A 103 5.99 5.61 -2.39
N LYS A 104 6.78 6.50 -1.78
CA LYS A 104 7.15 6.38 -0.35
C LYS A 104 6.08 7.07 0.49
N VAL A 105 5.87 6.58 1.71
CA VAL A 105 4.80 7.08 2.58
C VAL A 105 5.29 7.40 3.97
N ASP A 106 4.69 8.41 4.60
CA ASP A 106 4.84 8.63 6.02
C ASP A 106 4.11 7.53 6.82
N LYS A 107 4.65 7.16 7.98
CA LYS A 107 4.06 6.11 8.85
C LYS A 107 2.59 6.37 9.18
N ASN A 108 2.20 7.64 9.31
CA ASN A 108 0.82 8.02 9.63
C ASN A 108 -0.18 7.66 8.52
N LEU A 109 0.28 7.35 7.31
CA LEU A 109 -0.58 6.92 6.22
C LEU A 109 -0.92 5.42 6.31
N ILE A 110 -0.12 4.62 7.01
CA ILE A 110 -0.26 3.15 7.07
C ILE A 110 -1.65 2.68 7.52
N PRO A 111 -2.30 3.26 8.55
CA PRO A 111 -3.64 2.85 8.93
C PRO A 111 -4.65 3.01 7.79
N PHE A 112 -4.58 4.14 7.07
CA PHE A 112 -5.46 4.42 5.93
C PHE A 112 -5.30 3.39 4.80
N MET A 113 -4.07 3.16 4.31
CA MET A 113 -3.82 2.17 3.24
C MET A 113 -4.12 0.73 3.68
N THR A 114 -3.92 0.40 4.97
CA THR A 114 -4.33 -0.91 5.49
C THR A 114 -5.84 -1.07 5.45
N ARG A 115 -6.60 -0.04 5.87
CA ARG A 115 -8.07 -0.04 5.82
C ARG A 115 -8.64 -0.11 4.40
N LEU A 116 -7.98 0.54 3.44
CA LEU A 116 -8.37 0.42 2.03
C LEU A 116 -8.32 -1.05 1.55
N ASN A 117 -7.29 -1.79 1.97
CA ASN A 117 -7.16 -3.21 1.68
C ASN A 117 -8.17 -4.07 2.47
N THR A 118 -8.21 -3.95 3.80
CA THR A 118 -9.04 -4.82 4.67
C THR A 118 -10.52 -4.71 4.36
N ARG A 119 -10.97 -3.53 3.93
CA ARG A 119 -12.37 -3.23 3.59
C ARG A 119 -12.66 -3.36 2.09
N GLU A 120 -11.71 -3.87 1.32
CA GLU A 120 -11.85 -4.12 -0.12
C GLU A 120 -12.29 -2.88 -0.92
N ILE A 121 -11.80 -1.71 -0.49
CA ILE A 121 -12.12 -0.41 -1.11
C ILE A 121 -11.20 -0.15 -2.29
N LEU A 122 -9.89 -0.26 -2.04
CA LEU A 122 -8.84 -0.07 -3.03
C LEU A 122 -7.61 -0.85 -2.60
N PHE A 123 -7.21 -1.85 -3.40
CA PHE A 123 -6.05 -2.65 -3.07
C PHE A 123 -4.75 -1.89 -3.30
N THR A 124 -3.83 -2.04 -2.35
CA THR A 124 -2.48 -1.47 -2.37
C THR A 124 -1.50 -2.52 -1.86
N THR A 125 -0.35 -2.58 -2.52
CA THR A 125 0.76 -3.48 -2.26
C THR A 125 1.85 -2.73 -1.53
N ILE A 126 2.43 -3.38 -0.51
CA ILE A 126 3.58 -2.86 0.22
C ILE A 126 4.83 -3.60 -0.23
N TYR A 127 5.88 -2.85 -0.54
CA TYR A 127 7.17 -3.38 -0.94
C TYR A 127 8.25 -2.93 0.05
N LEU A 128 8.91 -3.90 0.66
CA LEU A 128 9.95 -3.71 1.66
C LEU A 128 11.29 -4.11 1.06
N THR A 129 12.33 -3.31 1.30
CA THR A 129 13.63 -3.48 0.61
C THR A 129 14.83 -3.68 1.55
N LYS A 130 14.72 -3.29 2.83
CA LYS A 130 15.76 -3.59 3.84
C LYS A 130 15.67 -5.04 4.30
N PHE A 131 14.45 -5.50 4.55
CA PHE A 131 14.11 -6.91 4.70
C PHE A 131 13.18 -7.27 3.54
N PRO A 132 13.75 -7.72 2.39
CA PRO A 132 13.01 -7.85 1.13
C PRO A 132 11.77 -8.74 1.27
N LYS A 133 10.60 -8.13 1.16
CA LYS A 133 9.32 -8.82 1.06
C LYS A 133 8.27 -7.93 0.42
N THR A 134 7.28 -8.57 -0.21
CA THR A 134 6.12 -7.88 -0.80
C THR A 134 4.86 -8.39 -0.15
N ILE A 135 4.08 -7.48 0.41
CA ILE A 135 2.80 -7.78 1.02
C ILE A 135 1.73 -7.30 0.05
N TRP A 136 1.13 -8.24 -0.65
CA TRP A 136 0.18 -7.94 -1.73
C TRP A 136 -1.19 -7.59 -1.18
N GLY A 137 -1.86 -6.67 -1.88
CA GLY A 137 -3.22 -6.24 -1.55
C GLY A 137 -4.19 -7.42 -1.36
N ASN A 138 -5.09 -7.21 -0.41
CA ASN A 138 -5.94 -8.23 0.22
C ASN A 138 -6.99 -8.89 -0.70
N TYR A 139 -7.51 -10.04 -0.29
CA TYR A 139 -8.92 -10.42 -0.47
C TYR A 139 -9.36 -11.28 0.74
N ASN A 140 -10.52 -11.01 1.36
CA ASN A 140 -11.01 -11.73 2.55
C ASN A 140 -10.07 -11.71 3.78
N MET A 141 -9.35 -10.62 4.04
CA MET A 141 -8.38 -10.45 5.15
C MET A 141 -7.16 -11.38 5.05
N ARG A 142 -6.79 -11.78 3.84
CA ARG A 142 -5.66 -12.67 3.54
C ARG A 142 -4.67 -11.93 2.66
N PHE A 143 -3.47 -11.73 3.17
CA PHE A 143 -2.41 -11.00 2.49
C PHE A 143 -1.29 -11.96 2.13
N PRO A 144 -1.11 -12.29 0.84
CA PRO A 144 0.06 -13.00 0.38
C PRO A 144 1.33 -12.20 0.69
N VAL A 145 2.29 -12.83 1.35
CA VAL A 145 3.59 -12.25 1.67
C VAL A 145 4.65 -13.00 0.89
N PHE A 146 5.26 -12.34 -0.09
CA PHE A 146 6.29 -12.91 -0.96
C PHE A 146 7.69 -12.55 -0.49
N TYR A 147 8.61 -13.51 -0.53
CA TYR A 147 10.01 -13.36 -0.12
C TYR A 147 10.94 -14.34 -0.88
N GLU A 148 12.25 -14.13 -0.73
CA GLU A 148 13.30 -15.01 -1.30
C GLU A 148 13.84 -16.02 -0.28
#